data_AF-A0A437GW37-F1
#
_entry.id   AF-A0A437GW37-F1
#
_cell.length_a   1.000
_cell.length_b   1.000
_cell.length_c   1.000
_cell.angle_alpha   90.00
_cell.angle_beta   90.00
_cell.angle_gamma   90.00
#
_symmetry.space_group_name_H-M   'P 1'
#
loop_
_entity.id
_entity.type
_entity.pdbx_description
1 polymer ?
#
loop_
_entity_poly.entity_id
_entity_poly.type
_entity_poly.pdbx_seq_one_letter_code
_entity_poly.pdbx_strand_id
1 'polypeptide(L)'
;MNFNLTDDQRQLQEAAREFARGELPAIAAELERDNKPPSRELVKRFAELGFLGINVSSDLGGLGMGNIEALIVLEEFGKISSA
;
A
#
# COMPACT_ATOMS: atom_id res chain seq x y z
N MET A 1 17.72 22.07 1.97
CA MET A 1 17.36 20.64 2.01
C MET A 1 16.59 20.30 0.75
N ASN A 2 16.80 19.12 0.19
CA ASN A 2 16.05 18.60 -0.96
C ASN A 2 15.08 17.52 -0.44
N PHE A 3 13.78 17.72 -0.64
CA PHE A 3 12.70 16.81 -0.21
C PHE A 3 12.03 16.10 -1.39
N ASN A 4 12.59 16.24 -2.59
CA ASN A 4 12.08 15.54 -3.76
C ASN A 4 12.33 14.03 -3.61
N LEU A 5 11.36 13.24 -4.08
CA LEU A 5 11.52 11.80 -4.20
C LEU A 5 12.69 11.44 -5.14
N THR A 6 13.30 10.29 -4.90
CA THR A 6 14.20 9.66 -5.88
C THR A 6 13.43 9.16 -7.09
N ASP A 7 14.12 8.77 -8.16
CA ASP A 7 13.46 8.15 -9.32
C ASP A 7 12.79 6.81 -8.96
N ASP A 8 13.43 6.01 -8.11
CA ASP A 8 12.86 4.73 -7.64
C ASP A 8 11.60 4.97 -6.78
N GLN A 9 11.64 5.98 -5.90
CA GLN A 9 10.48 6.38 -5.10
C GLN A 9 9.33 6.91 -5.96
N ARG A 10 9.62 7.63 -7.04
CA ARG A 10 8.60 8.06 -8.01
C ARG A 10 7.97 6.88 -8.74
N GLN A 11 8.77 5.92 -9.16
CA GLN A 11 8.26 4.71 -9.82
C GLN A 11 7.38 3.88 -8.87
N LEU A 12 7.81 3.73 -7.61
CA LEU A 12 7.01 3.10 -6.57
C LEU A 12 5.68 3.85 -6.34
N GLN A 13 5.72 5.18 -6.27
CA GLN A 13 4.52 6.00 -6.12
C GLN A 13 3.52 5.75 -7.26
N GLU A 14 3.99 5.74 -8.51
CA GLU A 14 3.09 5.54 -9.65
C GLU A 14 2.50 4.13 -9.65
N ALA A 15 3.31 3.09 -9.37
CA ALA A 15 2.80 1.72 -9.26
C ALA A 15 1.77 1.56 -8.13
N ALA A 16 2.05 2.14 -6.96
CA ALA A 16 1.12 2.13 -5.83
C ALA A 16 -0.19 2.88 -6.16
N ARG A 17 -0.10 4.00 -6.87
CA ARG A 17 -1.25 4.78 -7.33
C ARG A 17 -2.12 4.02 -8.31
N GLU A 18 -1.51 3.35 -9.29
CA GLU A 18 -2.25 2.55 -10.28
C GLU A 18 -3.03 1.43 -9.60
N PHE A 19 -2.37 0.69 -8.69
CA PHE A 19 -3.03 -0.34 -7.89
C PHE A 19 -4.15 0.25 -7.03
N ALA A 20 -3.87 1.34 -6.31
CA ALA A 20 -4.80 2.00 -5.42
C ALA A 20 -6.06 2.46 -6.16
N ARG A 21 -5.92 3.08 -7.33
CA ARG A 21 -7.06 3.55 -8.13
C ARG A 21 -7.83 2.43 -8.83
N GLY A 22 -7.15 1.35 -9.18
CA GLY A 22 -7.75 0.22 -9.89
C GLY A 22 -8.62 -0.66 -8.99
N GLU A 23 -8.10 -1.05 -7.83
CA GLU A 23 -8.72 -2.11 -7.01
C GLU A 23 -9.37 -1.61 -5.73
N LEU A 24 -8.74 -0.65 -5.03
CA LEU A 24 -9.18 -0.24 -3.71
C LEU A 24 -10.57 0.45 -3.67
N PRO A 25 -11.07 1.20 -4.68
CA PRO A 25 -12.36 1.89 -4.53
C PRO A 25 -13.52 0.92 -4.35
N ALA A 26 -13.54 -0.18 -5.10
CA ALA A 26 -14.60 -1.18 -4.99
C ALA A 26 -14.52 -1.92 -3.65
N ILE A 27 -13.31 -2.28 -3.22
CA ILE A 27 -13.05 -2.92 -1.93
C ILE A 27 -13.48 -2.02 -0.77
N ALA A 28 -13.05 -0.76 -0.77
CA ALA A 28 -13.40 0.21 0.26
C ALA A 28 -14.92 0.43 0.34
N ALA A 29 -15.59 0.64 -0.79
CA ALA A 29 -17.04 0.84 -0.83
C ALA A 29 -17.83 -0.36 -0.26
N GLU A 30 -17.35 -1.59 -0.48
CA GLU A 30 -17.95 -2.80 0.12
C GLU A 30 -17.75 -2.83 1.63
N LEU A 31 -16.52 -2.64 2.10
CA LEU A 31 -16.17 -2.70 3.53
C LEU A 31 -16.87 -1.61 4.35
N GLU A 32 -16.92 -0.39 3.82
CA GLU A 32 -17.58 0.76 4.45
C GLU A 32 -19.10 0.55 4.53
N ARG A 33 -19.73 0.09 3.44
CA ARG A 33 -21.17 -0.18 3.40
C ARG A 33 -21.56 -1.27 4.40
N ASP A 34 -20.74 -2.31 4.51
CA ASP A 34 -21.02 -3.45 5.39
C ASP A 34 -20.52 -3.22 6.82
N ASN A 35 -19.81 -2.11 7.07
CA ASN A 35 -19.16 -1.74 8.33
C ASN A 35 -18.29 -2.88 8.90
N LYS A 36 -17.42 -3.45 8.05
CA LYS A 36 -16.55 -4.58 8.39
C LYS A 36 -15.10 -4.26 8.06
N PRO A 37 -14.14 -4.79 8.84
CA PRO A 37 -12.74 -4.73 8.47
C PRO A 37 -12.46 -5.63 7.25
N PRO A 38 -11.29 -5.44 6.59
CA PRO A 38 -10.80 -6.37 5.56
C PRO A 38 -10.85 -7.83 6.02
N SER A 39 -11.33 -8.73 5.16
CA SER A 39 -11.33 -10.17 5.44
C SER A 39 -9.91 -10.72 5.57
N ARG A 40 -9.75 -11.89 6.20
CA ARG A 40 -8.44 -12.53 6.34
C ARG A 40 -7.82 -12.87 4.99
N GLU A 41 -8.65 -13.23 4.02
CA GLU A 41 -8.28 -13.51 2.63
C GLU A 41 -7.78 -12.25 1.94
N LEU A 42 -8.45 -11.11 2.14
CA LEU A 42 -8.03 -9.83 1.58
C LEU A 42 -6.70 -9.36 2.18
N VAL A 43 -6.55 -9.47 3.51
CA VAL A 43 -5.28 -9.18 4.20
C VAL A 43 -4.16 -10.07 3.67
N LYS A 44 -4.43 -11.38 3.48
CA LYS A 44 -3.45 -12.31 2.91
C LYS A 44 -3.05 -11.93 1.49
N ARG A 45 -4.01 -11.56 0.64
CA ARG A 45 -3.72 -11.06 -0.72
C ARG A 45 -2.81 -9.83 -0.69
N PHE A 46 -3.06 -8.88 0.20
CA PHE A 46 -2.21 -7.68 0.33
C PHE A 46 -0.81 -8.02 0.88
N ALA A 47 -0.70 -9.02 1.75
CA ALA A 47 0.58 -9.54 2.22
C ALA A 47 1.38 -10.19 1.07
N GLU A 48 0.74 -11.00 0.23
CA GLU A 48 1.36 -11.66 -0.93
C GLU A 48 1.83 -10.65 -1.99
N LEU A 49 1.16 -9.49 -2.10
CA LEU A 49 1.59 -8.36 -2.92
C LEU A 49 2.72 -7.54 -2.30
N GLY A 50 3.12 -7.83 -1.05
CA GLY A 50 4.23 -7.18 -0.34
C GLY A 50 3.86 -5.87 0.37
N PHE A 51 2.62 -5.39 0.27
CA PHE A 51 2.22 -4.09 0.84
C PHE A 51 2.27 -4.05 2.37
N LEU A 52 2.15 -5.19 3.04
CA LEU A 52 2.18 -5.28 4.51
C LEU A 52 3.58 -5.45 5.09
N GLY A 53 4.62 -5.50 4.25
CA GLY A 53 6.01 -5.79 4.65
C GLY A 53 7.06 -4.93 3.95
N ILE A 54 6.68 -3.74 3.43
CA ILE A 54 7.55 -2.91 2.59
C ILE A 54 8.89 -2.61 3.26
N ASN A 55 8.86 -2.16 4.50
CA ASN A 55 10.05 -1.79 5.29
C ASN A 55 10.53 -2.90 6.23
N VAL A 56 10.00 -4.12 6.10
CA VAL A 56 10.46 -5.28 6.85
C VAL A 56 11.62 -5.92 6.10
N SER A 57 12.64 -6.38 6.83
CA SER A 57 13.79 -7.07 6.23
C SER A 57 13.35 -8.24 5.34
N SER A 58 14.03 -8.43 4.21
CA SER A 58 13.82 -9.57 3.32
C SER A 58 14.04 -10.92 4.01
N ASP A 59 14.95 -10.98 4.98
CA ASP A 59 15.23 -12.20 5.76
C ASP A 59 14.04 -12.61 6.65
N LEU A 60 13.11 -11.69 6.88
CA LEU A 60 11.87 -11.89 7.61
C LEU A 60 10.65 -11.98 6.67
N GLY A 61 10.87 -12.02 5.35
CA GLY A 61 9.82 -12.10 4.33
C GLY A 61 9.23 -10.75 3.89
N GLY A 62 9.89 -9.63 4.20
CA GLY A 62 9.50 -8.30 3.71
C GLY A 62 10.20 -7.90 2.39
N LEU A 63 9.99 -6.66 1.96
CA LEU A 63 10.62 -6.12 0.75
C LEU A 63 11.98 -5.45 1.00
N GLY A 64 12.38 -5.25 2.25
CA GLY A 64 13.67 -4.66 2.62
C GLY A 64 13.86 -3.20 2.21
N MET A 65 12.77 -2.48 1.92
CA MET A 65 12.81 -1.06 1.56
C MET A 65 12.87 -0.15 2.80
N GLY A 66 12.87 1.16 2.61
CA GLY A 66 12.88 2.14 3.68
C GLY A 66 11.49 2.58 4.15
N ASN A 67 11.46 3.38 5.21
CA ASN A 67 10.23 3.96 5.75
C ASN A 67 9.59 4.97 4.79
N ILE A 68 10.37 5.62 3.93
CA ILE A 68 9.84 6.57 2.94
C ILE A 68 9.05 5.81 1.87
N GLU A 69 9.56 4.69 1.39
CA GLU A 69 8.86 3.81 0.44
C GLU A 69 7.56 3.28 1.03
N ALA A 70 7.58 2.85 2.30
CA ALA A 70 6.37 2.42 3.00
C ALA A 70 5.32 3.55 3.12
N LEU A 71 5.77 4.78 3.43
CA LEU A 71 4.89 5.95 3.52
C LEU A 71 4.31 6.36 2.16
N ILE A 72 5.08 6.26 1.08
CA ILE A 72 4.60 6.55 -0.29
C ILE A 72 3.43 5.63 -0.65
N VAL A 73 3.57 4.32 -0.38
CA VAL A 73 2.48 3.37 -0.65
C VAL A 73 1.27 3.66 0.24
N LEU A 74 1.50 3.90 1.53
CA LEU A 74 0.44 4.25 2.47
C LEU A 74 -0.32 5.51 2.05
N GLU A 75 0.39 6.53 1.55
CA GLU A 75 -0.21 7.78 1.07
C GLU A 75 -1.14 7.53 -0.13
N GLU A 76 -0.71 6.75 -1.13
CA GLU A 76 -1.55 6.45 -2.29
C GLU A 76 -2.79 5.61 -1.92
N PHE A 77 -2.68 4.75 -0.90
CA PHE A 77 -3.82 3.97 -0.40
C PHE A 77 -4.80 4.85 0.39
N GLY A 78 -4.26 5.72 1.26
CA GLY A 78 -5.04 6.66 2.07
C GLY A 78 -5.79 7.71 1.24
N LYS A 79 -5.37 7.97 -0.01
CA LYS A 79 -6.12 8.79 -0.98
C LYS A 79 -7.43 8.15 -1.44
N ILE A 80 -7.59 6.82 -1.27
CA ILE A 80 -8.80 6.10 -1.66
C ILE A 80 -9.75 5.97 -0.48
N SER A 81 -9.29 5.36 0.60
CA SER A 81 -10.04 5.29 1.86
C SER A 81 -9.07 5.29 3.04
N SER A 82 -9.46 5.99 4.10
CA SER A 82 -8.73 6.11 5.37
C SER A 82 -9.37 5.29 6.49
N ALA A 83 -10.51 4.67 6.20
CA ALA A 83 -11.33 3.89 7.13
C ALA A 83 -10.86 2.43 7.22
#